data_AF-A0A372MLJ9-F1
#
_entry.id   AF-A0A372MLJ9-F1
#
_cell.length_a   1.000
_cell.length_b   1.000
_cell.length_c   1.000
_cell.angle_alpha   90.00
_cell.angle_beta   90.00
_cell.angle_gamma   90.00
#
_symmetry.space_group_name_H-M   'P 1'
#
loop_
_entity.id
_entity.type
_entity.pdbx_description
1 polymer ?
#
loop_
_entity_poly.entity_id
_entity_poly.type
_entity_poly.pdbx_seq_one_letter_code
_entity_poly.pdbx_strand_id
1 'polypeptide(L)'
;MNATLIKTISEMVEQACASERNKIGYELWKSHIKPMIPIAQELAVVHKADEEIVTLAVLLHDLAEVEDIAKREFYPNSAAQRAREVLAMYQYPVDKTELVARCIQNHTADLNIPEEQCVADAHELIKIVDIPSLFYDAYHHEHLGIAEGKNWVESCWAQVSPLSQSLYQDRYTLARHLTQGNVCKPYSYETDLERTLSELVEKACMSEKNVYGYGMWENHICPMVPIGNALSELHGADAEIVRIAILLHDLAGIEDYSKAADHHIHGAQRAKHLLQEAGYPSDKTDLVARCILHHRGSVILPKETPEERCLADADAVAHMSDLPSLFFMAYEKKGLGFEDGKKWVKKKILRDWQKMSEIARQSYCNQYDAIMHILVS
;
A
#
# COMPACT_ATOMS: atom_id res chain seq x y z
N MET A 1 32.97 13.55 1.70
CA MET A 1 32.27 12.63 0.78
C MET A 1 32.93 12.67 -0.60
N ASN A 2 33.48 11.54 -1.03
CA ASN A 2 34.00 11.28 -2.36
C ASN A 2 32.85 10.84 -3.27
N ALA A 3 32.26 11.80 -3.98
CA ALA A 3 31.10 11.55 -4.85
C ALA A 3 31.38 10.52 -5.96
N THR A 4 32.62 10.43 -6.45
CA THR A 4 33.01 9.43 -7.46
C THR A 4 32.96 8.02 -6.90
N LEU A 5 33.54 7.80 -5.71
CA LEU A 5 33.51 6.49 -5.04
C LEU A 5 32.08 6.02 -4.77
N ILE A 6 31.25 6.90 -4.19
CA ILE A 6 29.85 6.59 -3.88
C ILE A 6 29.08 6.20 -5.14
N LYS A 7 29.25 6.96 -6.23
CA LYS A 7 28.62 6.65 -7.51
C LYS A 7 29.07 5.28 -8.03
N THR A 8 30.38 5.00 -8.03
CA THR A 8 30.90 3.72 -8.53
C THR A 8 30.42 2.53 -7.71
N ILE A 9 30.40 2.64 -6.37
CA ILE A 9 29.88 1.58 -5.51
C ILE A 9 28.37 1.43 -5.69
N SER A 10 27.62 2.52 -5.81
CA SER A 10 26.19 2.48 -6.08
C SER A 10 25.87 1.76 -7.40
N GLU A 11 26.60 2.04 -8.49
CA GLU A 11 26.43 1.35 -9.77
C GLU A 11 26.77 -0.15 -9.66
N MET A 12 27.80 -0.50 -8.87
CA MET A 12 28.18 -1.88 -8.61
C MET A 12 27.09 -2.64 -7.84
N VAL A 13 26.51 -2.02 -6.80
CA VAL A 13 25.42 -2.63 -6.01
C VAL A 13 24.17 -2.79 -6.87
N GLU A 14 23.80 -1.78 -7.66
CA GLU A 14 22.67 -1.86 -8.60
C GLU A 14 22.86 -3.02 -9.61
N GLN A 15 24.08 -3.18 -10.15
CA GLN A 15 24.41 -4.30 -11.04
C GLN A 15 24.33 -5.65 -10.34
N ALA A 16 24.77 -5.74 -9.07
CA ALA A 16 24.62 -6.96 -8.27
C ALA A 16 23.13 -7.29 -8.07
N CYS A 17 22.30 -6.30 -7.76
CA CYS A 17 20.85 -6.48 -7.63
C CYS A 17 20.20 -6.90 -8.96
N ALA A 18 20.66 -6.38 -10.10
CA ALA A 18 20.16 -6.71 -11.43
C ALA A 18 20.67 -8.06 -11.99
N SER A 19 21.61 -8.70 -11.30
CA SER A 19 22.22 -9.96 -11.72
C SER A 19 21.23 -11.13 -11.68
N GLU A 20 21.29 -12.04 -12.66
CA GLU A 20 20.52 -13.29 -12.65
C GLU A 20 20.89 -14.23 -11.47
N ARG A 21 22.03 -13.98 -10.83
CA ARG A 21 22.46 -14.69 -9.63
C ARG A 21 21.71 -14.25 -8.38
N ASN A 22 21.24 -13.00 -8.35
CA ASN A 22 20.47 -12.48 -7.23
C ASN A 22 19.13 -13.24 -7.13
N LYS A 23 18.94 -13.94 -6.00
CA LYS A 23 17.70 -14.69 -5.72
C LYS A 23 16.66 -13.89 -4.95
N ILE A 24 17.03 -12.73 -4.42
CA ILE A 24 16.12 -11.76 -3.80
C ILE A 24 15.37 -10.97 -4.88
N GLY A 25 16.06 -10.65 -5.97
CA GLY A 25 15.53 -9.94 -7.14
C GLY A 25 15.90 -8.46 -7.18
N TYR A 26 15.79 -7.87 -8.37
CA TYR A 26 16.21 -6.49 -8.63
C TYR A 26 15.38 -5.45 -7.86
N GLU A 27 14.16 -5.79 -7.47
CA GLU A 27 13.28 -4.85 -6.78
C GLU A 27 13.84 -4.40 -5.42
N LEU A 28 14.71 -5.18 -4.76
CA LEU A 28 15.41 -4.77 -3.53
C LEU A 28 16.21 -3.47 -3.71
N TRP A 29 16.82 -3.27 -4.88
CA TRP A 29 17.51 -2.02 -5.18
C TRP A 29 16.54 -0.83 -5.16
N LYS A 30 15.33 -1.01 -5.70
CA LYS A 30 14.35 0.06 -5.87
C LYS A 30 13.55 0.35 -4.61
N SER A 31 13.16 -0.70 -3.86
CA SER A 31 12.32 -0.55 -2.68
C SER A 31 13.12 -0.28 -1.42
N HIS A 32 14.37 -0.75 -1.33
CA HIS A 32 15.12 -0.73 -0.08
C HIS A 32 16.42 0.08 -0.19
N ILE A 33 17.42 -0.41 -0.93
CA ILE A 33 18.78 0.14 -0.88
C ILE A 33 18.85 1.58 -1.42
N LYS A 34 18.34 1.83 -2.63
CA LYS A 34 18.39 3.16 -3.27
C LYS A 34 17.66 4.24 -2.47
N PRO A 35 16.41 4.05 -2.02
CA PRO A 35 15.69 5.07 -1.26
C PRO A 35 16.24 5.28 0.17
N MET A 36 16.98 4.32 0.75
CA MET A 36 17.69 4.54 2.02
C MET A 36 18.83 5.56 1.93
N ILE A 37 19.49 5.74 0.77
CA ILE A 37 20.63 6.64 0.60
C ILE A 37 20.32 8.08 1.05
N PRO A 38 19.29 8.77 0.52
CA PRO A 38 18.97 10.13 0.94
C PRO A 38 18.55 10.24 2.41
N ILE A 39 17.89 9.21 2.96
CA ILE A 39 17.54 9.15 4.39
C ILE A 39 18.82 9.13 5.23
N ALA A 40 19.75 8.26 4.89
CA ALA A 40 21.00 8.08 5.61
C ALA A 40 21.88 9.35 5.57
N GLN A 41 21.90 10.05 4.42
CA GLN A 41 22.59 11.34 4.27
C GLN A 41 21.96 12.45 5.12
N GLU A 42 20.63 12.56 5.12
CA GLU A 42 19.89 13.52 5.95
C GLU A 42 20.15 13.26 7.44
N LEU A 43 20.13 11.99 7.87
CA LEU A 43 20.46 11.58 9.24
C LEU A 43 21.91 11.91 9.63
N ALA A 44 22.87 11.66 8.75
CA ALA A 44 24.28 11.92 9.04
C ALA A 44 24.53 13.40 9.40
N VAL A 45 23.84 14.33 8.71
CA VAL A 45 23.91 15.77 9.02
C VAL A 45 23.39 16.06 10.43
N VAL A 46 22.23 15.48 10.79
CA VAL A 46 21.56 15.76 12.07
C VAL A 46 22.29 15.13 13.25
N HIS A 47 22.78 13.90 13.08
CA HIS A 47 23.55 13.18 14.10
C HIS A 47 25.03 13.60 14.16
N LYS A 48 25.49 14.47 13.24
CA LYS A 48 26.89 14.88 13.09
C LYS A 48 27.83 13.68 12.86
N ALA A 49 27.35 12.70 12.10
CA ALA A 49 28.09 11.51 11.68
C ALA A 49 28.88 11.77 10.38
N ASP A 50 29.88 10.94 10.08
CA ASP A 50 30.53 10.96 8.76
C ASP A 50 29.57 10.44 7.68
N GLU A 51 29.01 11.37 6.89
CA GLU A 51 28.07 11.11 5.78
C GLU A 51 28.59 10.08 4.78
N GLU A 52 29.90 10.04 4.52
CA GLU A 52 30.50 9.07 3.61
C GLU A 52 30.45 7.66 4.19
N ILE A 53 30.75 7.51 5.49
CA ILE A 53 30.70 6.21 6.19
C ILE A 53 29.27 5.68 6.22
N VAL A 54 28.31 6.53 6.61
CA VAL A 54 26.90 6.17 6.68
C VAL A 54 26.35 5.77 5.31
N THR A 55 26.68 6.53 4.26
CA THR A 55 26.23 6.23 2.90
C THR A 55 26.81 4.91 2.38
N LEU A 56 28.10 4.64 2.61
CA LEU A 56 28.74 3.39 2.22
C LEU A 56 28.17 2.19 2.99
N ALA A 57 27.88 2.36 4.28
CA ALA A 57 27.29 1.31 5.10
C ALA A 57 25.91 0.90 4.56
N VAL A 58 25.03 1.86 4.30
CA VAL A 58 23.70 1.60 3.72
C VAL A 58 23.79 0.97 2.32
N LEU A 59 24.70 1.42 1.46
CA LEU A 59 24.90 0.83 0.13
C LEU A 59 25.32 -0.64 0.18
N LEU A 60 26.10 -1.03 1.18
CA LEU A 60 26.76 -2.34 1.22
C LEU A 60 26.09 -3.35 2.16
N HIS A 61 25.13 -2.92 2.99
CA HIS A 61 24.60 -3.75 4.09
C HIS A 61 23.90 -5.04 3.66
N ASP A 62 23.30 -5.08 2.46
CA ASP A 62 22.68 -6.30 1.92
C ASP A 62 23.48 -6.98 0.81
N LEU A 63 24.62 -6.40 0.40
CA LEU A 63 25.33 -6.84 -0.81
C LEU A 63 25.75 -8.32 -0.74
N ALA A 64 26.16 -8.79 0.44
CA ALA A 64 26.54 -10.19 0.62
C ALA A 64 25.37 -11.16 0.33
N GLU A 65 24.15 -10.81 0.76
CA GLU A 65 22.96 -11.62 0.54
C GLU A 65 22.49 -11.53 -0.92
N VAL A 66 22.59 -10.33 -1.52
CA VAL A 66 22.29 -10.09 -2.94
C VAL A 66 23.17 -10.94 -3.85
N GLU A 67 24.46 -11.06 -3.54
CA GLU A 67 25.41 -11.86 -4.33
C GLU A 67 25.28 -13.38 -4.06
N ASP A 68 24.95 -13.76 -2.82
CA ASP A 68 24.77 -15.15 -2.39
C ASP A 68 23.77 -15.26 -1.22
N ILE A 69 22.55 -15.73 -1.52
CA ILE A 69 21.46 -15.84 -0.54
C ILE A 69 21.83 -16.71 0.68
N ALA A 70 22.78 -17.65 0.56
CA ALA A 70 23.24 -18.47 1.68
C ALA A 70 23.96 -17.63 2.76
N LYS A 71 24.42 -16.42 2.41
CA LYS A 71 25.05 -15.49 3.36
C LYS A 71 24.07 -14.88 4.36
N ARG A 72 22.75 -14.97 4.12
CA ARG A 72 21.72 -14.52 5.06
C ARG A 72 21.85 -15.18 6.43
N GLU A 73 22.21 -16.46 6.47
CA GLU A 73 22.40 -17.23 7.71
C GLU A 73 23.47 -16.60 8.63
N PHE A 74 24.42 -15.87 8.05
CA PHE A 74 25.55 -15.25 8.75
C PHE A 74 25.41 -13.73 8.87
N TYR A 75 24.25 -13.17 8.53
CA TYR A 75 23.96 -11.75 8.68
C TYR A 75 23.99 -11.32 10.16
N PRO A 76 24.52 -10.14 10.53
CA PRO A 76 25.10 -9.09 9.66
C PRO A 76 26.61 -9.25 9.38
N ASN A 77 27.26 -10.28 9.93
CA ASN A 77 28.71 -10.46 9.84
C ASN A 77 29.20 -10.68 8.39
N SER A 78 28.44 -11.43 7.59
CA SER A 78 28.73 -11.66 6.17
C SER A 78 28.72 -10.36 5.36
N ALA A 79 27.77 -9.47 5.62
CA ALA A 79 27.67 -8.16 4.98
C ALA A 79 28.83 -7.24 5.37
N ALA A 80 29.16 -7.16 6.67
CA ALA A 80 30.31 -6.39 7.14
C ALA A 80 31.62 -6.87 6.51
N GLN A 81 31.82 -8.20 6.42
CA GLN A 81 32.97 -8.79 5.74
C GLN A 81 33.00 -8.42 4.26
N ARG A 82 31.86 -8.48 3.58
CA ARG A 82 31.78 -8.15 2.16
C ARG A 82 32.09 -6.66 1.90
N ALA A 83 31.63 -5.77 2.77
CA ALA A 83 31.95 -4.35 2.69
C ALA A 83 33.46 -4.09 2.77
N ARG A 84 34.20 -4.80 3.65
CA ARG A 84 35.67 -4.70 3.72
C ARG A 84 36.33 -5.07 2.39
N GLU A 85 35.91 -6.18 1.79
CA GLU A 85 36.46 -6.65 0.52
C GLU A 85 36.23 -5.65 -0.60
N VAL A 86 35.01 -5.10 -0.70
CA VAL A 86 34.67 -4.07 -1.69
C VAL A 86 35.52 -2.83 -1.50
N LEU A 87 35.56 -2.28 -0.29
CA LEU A 87 36.28 -1.04 0.00
C LEU A 87 37.80 -1.19 -0.19
N ALA A 88 38.36 -2.38 0.07
CA ALA A 88 39.76 -2.67 -0.22
C ALA A 88 40.08 -2.62 -1.72
N MET A 89 39.18 -3.07 -2.61
CA MET A 89 39.37 -2.98 -4.06
C MET A 89 39.51 -1.53 -4.55
N TYR A 90 38.87 -0.59 -3.86
CA TYR A 90 38.94 0.84 -4.15
C TYR A 90 40.00 1.59 -3.35
N GLN A 91 40.88 0.88 -2.63
CA GLN A 91 41.93 1.45 -1.78
C GLN A 91 41.38 2.46 -0.74
N TYR A 92 40.17 2.21 -0.23
CA TYR A 92 39.57 3.04 0.80
C TYR A 92 40.36 2.91 2.12
N PRO A 93 40.52 3.98 2.93
CA PRO A 93 41.33 3.93 4.16
C PRO A 93 40.87 2.82 5.11
N VAL A 94 41.83 2.08 5.69
CA VAL A 94 41.55 0.88 6.51
C VAL A 94 40.76 1.21 7.77
N ASP A 95 41.12 2.30 8.44
CA ASP A 95 40.42 2.81 9.62
C ASP A 95 38.97 3.16 9.32
N LYS A 96 38.72 3.83 8.18
CA LYS A 96 37.36 4.13 7.71
C LYS A 96 36.60 2.88 7.25
N THR A 97 37.29 1.94 6.62
CA THR A 97 36.70 0.66 6.19
C THR A 97 36.16 -0.12 7.39
N GLU A 98 36.90 -0.17 8.50
CA GLU A 98 36.41 -0.82 9.71
C GLU A 98 35.24 -0.07 10.35
N LEU A 99 35.18 1.25 10.25
CA LEU A 99 34.00 2.01 10.68
C LEU A 99 32.76 1.65 9.84
N VAL A 100 32.87 1.57 8.51
CA VAL A 100 31.76 1.12 7.64
C VAL A 100 31.30 -0.29 8.01
N ALA A 101 32.24 -1.23 8.13
CA ALA A 101 31.93 -2.61 8.45
C ALA A 101 31.27 -2.75 9.83
N ARG A 102 31.74 -1.96 10.81
CA ARG A 102 31.16 -1.90 12.15
C ARG A 102 29.74 -1.33 12.14
N CYS A 103 29.47 -0.29 11.36
CA CYS A 103 28.11 0.24 11.18
C CYS A 103 27.16 -0.82 10.63
N ILE A 104 27.59 -1.58 9.61
CA ILE A 104 26.82 -2.70 9.06
C ILE A 104 26.64 -3.81 10.10
N GLN A 105 27.64 -4.10 10.93
CA GLN A 105 27.53 -5.16 11.93
C GLN A 105 26.53 -4.82 13.06
N ASN A 106 26.48 -3.55 13.48
CA ASN A 106 25.75 -3.13 14.68
C ASN A 106 24.40 -2.46 14.38
N HIS A 107 24.00 -2.23 13.13
CA HIS A 107 22.78 -1.47 12.84
C HIS A 107 21.47 -2.13 13.33
N THR A 108 21.51 -3.41 13.73
CA THR A 108 20.36 -4.11 14.34
C THR A 108 20.46 -4.25 15.87
N ALA A 109 21.65 -4.04 16.45
CA ALA A 109 21.92 -4.17 17.89
C ALA A 109 23.25 -3.51 18.26
N ASP A 110 23.38 -3.01 19.50
CA ASP A 110 24.63 -2.47 20.05
C ASP A 110 25.12 -1.16 19.39
N LEU A 111 24.25 -0.15 19.34
CA LEU A 111 24.52 1.19 18.83
C LEU A 111 25.34 2.01 19.84
N ASN A 112 26.53 2.45 19.43
CA ASN A 112 27.54 3.11 20.27
C ASN A 112 28.06 4.43 19.68
N ILE A 113 28.00 4.62 18.36
CA ILE A 113 28.46 5.85 17.67
C ILE A 113 27.37 6.44 16.75
N PRO A 114 27.43 7.73 16.41
CA PRO A 114 26.43 8.38 15.54
C PRO A 114 26.21 7.70 14.20
N GLU A 115 27.28 7.18 13.56
CA GLU A 115 27.19 6.49 12.27
C GLU A 115 26.35 5.20 12.37
N GLU A 116 26.53 4.41 13.43
CA GLU A 116 25.73 3.20 13.68
C GLU A 116 24.25 3.54 13.85
N GLN A 117 23.95 4.61 14.62
CA GLN A 117 22.58 5.08 14.80
C GLN A 117 21.95 5.54 13.48
N CYS A 118 22.70 6.23 12.62
CA CYS A 118 22.19 6.68 11.33
C CYS A 118 21.82 5.50 10.42
N VAL A 119 22.64 4.44 10.40
CA VAL A 119 22.36 3.24 9.58
C VAL A 119 21.15 2.49 10.15
N ALA A 120 21.06 2.34 11.47
CA ALA A 120 19.92 1.72 12.13
C ALA A 120 18.61 2.48 11.87
N ASP A 121 18.62 3.80 12.10
CA ASP A 121 17.46 4.65 11.86
C ASP A 121 17.06 4.67 10.38
N ALA A 122 18.01 4.70 9.45
CA ALA A 122 17.72 4.64 8.01
C ALA A 122 17.04 3.31 7.63
N HIS A 123 17.47 2.19 8.21
CA HIS A 123 16.92 0.86 7.97
C HIS A 123 15.48 0.72 8.49
N GLU A 124 15.13 1.38 9.60
CA GLU A 124 13.74 1.40 10.08
C GLU A 124 12.88 2.47 9.38
N LEU A 125 13.46 3.63 9.03
CA LEU A 125 12.73 4.70 8.37
C LEU A 125 12.34 4.38 6.93
N ILE A 126 13.14 3.60 6.18
CA ILE A 126 12.74 3.22 4.82
C ILE A 126 11.41 2.44 4.79
N LYS A 127 11.19 1.62 5.82
CA LYS A 127 9.95 0.87 6.05
C LYS A 127 8.76 1.77 6.40
N ILE A 128 8.93 3.09 6.45
CA ILE A 128 7.90 4.06 6.85
C ILE A 128 7.75 5.16 5.81
N VAL A 129 8.87 5.77 5.39
CA VAL A 129 8.85 7.05 4.66
C VAL A 129 8.68 6.87 3.15
N ASP A 130 9.12 5.76 2.58
CA ASP A 130 8.72 5.36 1.23
C ASP A 130 7.50 4.44 1.34
N ILE A 131 6.32 5.02 1.21
CA ILE A 131 5.04 4.33 1.45
C ILE A 131 4.84 3.12 0.51
N PRO A 132 5.18 3.18 -0.80
CA PRO A 132 5.17 2.00 -1.63
C PRO A 132 6.09 0.89 -1.08
N SER A 133 7.31 1.23 -0.64
CA SER A 133 8.25 0.24 -0.08
C SER A 133 7.72 -0.35 1.21
N LEU A 134 7.15 0.47 2.09
CA LEU A 134 6.45 0.01 3.30
C LEU A 134 5.43 -1.09 2.97
N PHE A 135 4.54 -0.87 2.00
CA PHE A 135 3.56 -1.90 1.65
C PHE A 135 4.17 -3.10 0.94
N TYR A 136 5.24 -2.90 0.15
CA TYR A 136 5.94 -3.99 -0.51
C TYR A 136 6.62 -4.89 0.51
N ASP A 137 7.35 -4.33 1.46
CA ASP A 137 8.01 -5.12 2.48
C ASP A 137 6.99 -5.81 3.40
N ALA A 138 5.95 -5.10 3.83
CA ALA A 138 4.90 -5.68 4.66
C ALA A 138 4.24 -6.91 4.00
N TYR A 139 3.86 -6.82 2.73
CA TYR A 139 3.01 -7.83 2.10
C TYR A 139 3.80 -8.83 1.24
N HIS A 140 4.90 -8.42 0.63
CA HIS A 140 5.70 -9.28 -0.24
C HIS A 140 6.85 -9.98 0.50
N HIS A 141 7.61 -9.24 1.33
CA HIS A 141 8.77 -9.80 2.02
C HIS A 141 8.40 -10.47 3.34
N GLU A 142 7.57 -9.79 4.15
CA GLU A 142 7.17 -10.26 5.48
C GLU A 142 5.88 -11.10 5.45
N HIS A 143 5.16 -11.15 4.31
CA HIS A 143 3.90 -11.87 4.13
C HIS A 143 2.83 -11.56 5.18
N LEU A 144 2.79 -10.32 5.67
CA LEU A 144 1.84 -9.87 6.66
C LEU A 144 0.42 -9.79 6.08
N GLY A 145 -0.59 -10.13 6.89
CA GLY A 145 -1.97 -9.79 6.60
C GLY A 145 -2.20 -8.28 6.62
N ILE A 146 -3.34 -7.82 6.07
CA ILE A 146 -3.68 -6.39 6.03
C ILE A 146 -3.59 -5.77 7.43
N ALA A 147 -4.24 -6.38 8.44
CA ALA A 147 -4.25 -5.88 9.81
C ALA A 147 -2.85 -5.82 10.46
N GLU A 148 -2.01 -6.82 10.20
CA GLU A 148 -0.62 -6.85 10.67
C GLU A 148 0.21 -5.73 10.01
N GLY A 149 0.06 -5.54 8.70
CA GLY A 149 0.69 -4.44 7.96
C GLY A 149 0.29 -3.06 8.47
N LYS A 150 -0.97 -2.86 8.91
CA LYS A 150 -1.42 -1.58 9.51
C LYS A 150 -0.62 -1.25 10.78
N ASN A 151 -0.33 -2.26 11.61
CA ASN A 151 0.39 -2.09 12.88
C ASN A 151 1.92 -2.05 12.70
N TRP A 152 2.43 -2.58 11.59
CA TRP A 152 3.86 -2.71 11.34
C TRP A 152 4.59 -1.35 11.34
N VAL A 153 3.94 -0.31 10.81
CA VAL A 153 4.45 1.08 10.81
C VAL A 153 4.77 1.58 12.23
N GLU A 154 3.94 1.24 13.21
CA GLU A 154 4.14 1.65 14.60
C GLU A 154 5.32 0.91 15.24
N SER A 155 5.51 -0.36 14.87
CA SER A 155 6.65 -1.19 15.33
C SER A 155 7.99 -0.68 14.79
N CYS A 156 8.06 -0.32 13.51
CA CYS A 156 9.26 0.29 12.93
C CYS A 156 9.53 1.66 13.56
N TRP A 157 8.51 2.49 13.73
CA TRP A 157 8.67 3.82 14.32
C TRP A 157 9.20 3.79 15.76
N ALA A 158 8.79 2.81 16.55
CA ALA A 158 9.25 2.64 17.93
C ALA A 158 10.76 2.36 18.06
N GLN A 159 11.40 1.86 16.99
CA GLN A 159 12.83 1.56 16.96
C GLN A 159 13.69 2.76 16.52
N VAL A 160 13.08 3.78 15.89
CA VAL A 160 13.78 4.98 15.43
C VAL A 160 14.19 5.86 16.63
N SER A 161 15.42 6.38 16.64
CA SER A 161 15.89 7.22 17.73
C SER A 161 15.05 8.50 17.92
N PRO A 162 14.94 9.06 19.15
CA PRO A 162 14.15 10.26 19.40
C PRO A 162 14.54 11.47 18.54
N LEU A 163 15.83 11.60 18.22
CA LEU A 163 16.32 12.68 17.36
C LEU A 163 15.78 12.51 15.93
N SER A 164 15.87 11.31 15.36
CA SER A 164 15.35 11.01 14.03
C SER A 164 13.83 11.05 13.98
N GLN A 165 13.14 10.63 15.05
CA GLN A 165 11.68 10.77 15.16
C GLN A 165 11.25 12.23 15.03
N SER A 166 11.97 13.15 15.68
CA SER A 166 11.66 14.58 15.57
C SER A 166 11.80 15.14 14.15
N LEU A 167 12.71 14.57 13.35
CA LEU A 167 12.96 14.98 11.96
C LEU A 167 11.92 14.42 11.00
N TYR A 168 11.50 13.17 11.21
CA TYR A 168 10.62 12.44 10.29
C TYR A 168 9.14 12.41 10.72
N GLN A 169 8.78 13.14 11.77
CA GLN A 169 7.44 13.11 12.36
C GLN A 169 6.32 13.35 11.33
N ASP A 170 6.48 14.34 10.44
CA ASP A 170 5.46 14.65 9.43
C ASP A 170 5.30 13.51 8.41
N ARG A 171 6.40 12.89 7.98
CA ARG A 171 6.38 11.75 7.04
C ARG A 171 5.77 10.52 7.70
N TYR A 172 6.09 10.25 8.97
CA TYR A 172 5.46 9.20 9.75
C TYR A 172 3.96 9.44 9.94
N THR A 173 3.54 10.66 10.25
CA THR A 173 2.11 11.00 10.40
C THR A 173 1.35 10.75 9.10
N LEU A 174 1.94 11.10 7.95
CA LEU A 174 1.36 10.80 6.63
C LEU A 174 1.27 9.28 6.38
N ALA A 175 2.37 8.55 6.59
CA ALA A 175 2.39 7.09 6.41
C ALA A 175 1.33 6.41 7.28
N ARG A 176 1.28 6.76 8.58
CA ARG A 176 0.29 6.25 9.54
C ARG A 176 -1.14 6.54 9.09
N HIS A 177 -1.42 7.74 8.60
CA HIS A 177 -2.74 8.08 8.11
C HIS A 177 -3.16 7.20 6.92
N LEU A 178 -2.25 7.00 5.97
CA LEU A 178 -2.52 6.24 4.75
C LEU A 178 -2.55 4.73 4.98
N THR A 179 -1.91 4.21 6.04
CA THR A 179 -1.95 2.79 6.39
C THR A 179 -3.14 2.38 7.23
N GLN A 180 -3.84 3.31 7.88
CA GLN A 180 -5.05 2.99 8.65
C GLN A 180 -6.16 2.40 7.77
N GLY A 181 -6.25 2.84 6.51
CA GLY A 181 -7.25 2.40 5.57
C GLY A 181 -8.68 2.77 6.00
N ASN A 182 -9.66 2.05 5.47
CA ASN A 182 -11.06 2.24 5.84
C ASN A 182 -11.38 1.64 7.22
N VAL A 183 -12.40 2.21 7.88
CA VAL A 183 -12.97 1.69 9.12
C VAL A 183 -14.46 1.42 8.91
N CYS A 184 -14.86 0.16 8.96
CA CYS A 184 -16.27 -0.21 9.03
C CYS A 184 -16.86 0.27 10.37
N LYS A 185 -17.88 1.11 10.29
CA LYS A 185 -18.68 1.53 11.44
C LYS A 185 -20.07 0.89 11.30
N PRO A 186 -20.63 0.31 12.37
CA PRO A 186 -22.00 -0.20 12.34
C PRO A 186 -22.95 0.89 11.83
N TYR A 187 -23.73 0.55 10.80
CA TYR A 187 -24.77 1.41 10.28
C TYR A 187 -26.14 0.87 10.67
N SER A 188 -26.99 1.74 11.22
CA SER A 188 -28.39 1.40 11.50
C SER A 188 -29.21 1.61 10.24
N TYR A 189 -29.35 0.56 9.43
CA TYR A 189 -30.18 0.61 8.23
C TYR A 189 -31.64 0.96 8.56
N GLU A 190 -32.25 1.69 7.64
CA GLU A 190 -33.56 2.32 7.85
C GLU A 190 -34.71 1.32 7.63
N THR A 191 -34.47 0.29 6.81
CA THR A 191 -35.49 -0.71 6.43
C THR A 191 -35.09 -2.15 6.78
N ASP A 192 -36.08 -3.03 6.92
CA ASP A 192 -35.89 -4.48 7.11
C ASP A 192 -35.17 -5.12 5.92
N LEU A 193 -35.45 -4.61 4.72
CA LEU A 193 -34.83 -5.05 3.48
C LEU A 193 -33.33 -4.79 3.52
N GLU A 194 -32.90 -3.55 3.80
CA GLU A 194 -31.49 -3.19 3.88
C GLU A 194 -30.75 -4.01 4.95
N ARG A 195 -31.35 -4.23 6.13
CA ARG A 195 -30.78 -5.10 7.17
C ARG A 195 -30.58 -6.53 6.66
N THR A 196 -31.61 -7.10 6.03
CA THR A 196 -31.56 -8.46 5.47
C THR A 196 -30.48 -8.58 4.39
N LEU A 197 -30.36 -7.58 3.50
CA LEU A 197 -29.34 -7.59 2.45
C LEU A 197 -27.93 -7.41 3.03
N SER A 198 -27.77 -6.55 4.04
CA SER A 198 -26.51 -6.37 4.76
C SER A 198 -26.04 -7.68 5.37
N GLU A 199 -26.92 -8.37 6.11
CA GLU A 199 -26.61 -9.67 6.73
C GLU A 199 -26.26 -10.73 5.66
N LEU A 200 -26.97 -10.73 4.53
CA LEU A 200 -26.68 -11.64 3.41
C LEU A 200 -25.28 -11.40 2.85
N VAL A 201 -24.91 -10.14 2.59
CA VAL A 201 -23.64 -9.76 1.97
C VAL A 201 -22.48 -10.00 2.93
N GLU A 202 -22.62 -9.63 4.20
CA GLU A 202 -21.64 -9.89 5.25
C GLU A 202 -21.39 -11.39 5.38
N LYS A 203 -22.45 -12.20 5.42
CA LYS A 203 -22.34 -13.67 5.44
C LYS A 203 -21.67 -14.24 4.20
N ALA A 204 -21.93 -13.68 3.01
CA ALA A 204 -21.24 -14.06 1.79
C ALA A 204 -19.74 -13.73 1.89
N CYS A 205 -19.39 -12.58 2.47
CA CYS A 205 -18.00 -12.19 2.70
C CYS A 205 -17.27 -13.10 3.71
N MET A 206 -17.99 -13.63 4.71
CA MET A 206 -17.46 -14.61 5.68
C MET A 206 -17.30 -16.03 5.11
N SER A 207 -17.84 -16.31 3.91
CA SER A 207 -17.79 -17.65 3.33
C SER A 207 -16.36 -18.03 2.94
N GLU A 208 -15.96 -19.28 3.20
CA GLU A 208 -14.68 -19.84 2.72
C GLU A 208 -14.55 -19.84 1.19
N LYS A 209 -15.67 -19.72 0.46
CA LYS A 209 -15.67 -19.61 -1.01
C LYS A 209 -15.28 -18.22 -1.50
N ASN A 210 -15.35 -17.20 -0.63
CA ASN A 210 -14.94 -15.85 -0.97
C ASN A 210 -13.42 -15.77 -1.01
N VAL A 211 -12.86 -15.76 -2.22
CA VAL A 211 -11.41 -15.70 -2.44
C VAL A 211 -10.76 -14.39 -1.97
N TYR A 212 -11.56 -13.35 -1.75
CA TYR A 212 -11.10 -12.05 -1.26
C TYR A 212 -11.04 -12.00 0.27
N GLY A 213 -11.74 -12.91 0.96
CA GLY A 213 -11.86 -12.95 2.41
C GLY A 213 -12.78 -11.87 3.00
N TYR A 214 -12.94 -11.91 4.31
CA TYR A 214 -13.86 -11.03 5.05
C TYR A 214 -13.54 -9.53 4.94
N GLY A 215 -12.29 -9.19 4.58
CA GLY A 215 -11.86 -7.81 4.32
C GLY A 215 -12.68 -7.09 3.26
N MET A 216 -13.37 -7.80 2.35
CA MET A 216 -14.34 -7.16 1.42
C MET A 216 -15.49 -6.47 2.16
N TRP A 217 -15.95 -7.03 3.27
CA TRP A 217 -16.95 -6.38 4.10
C TRP A 217 -16.32 -5.24 4.91
N GLU A 218 -15.27 -5.54 5.66
CA GLU A 218 -14.69 -4.60 6.64
C GLU A 218 -14.03 -3.38 6.00
N ASN A 219 -13.36 -3.56 4.87
CA ASN A 219 -12.51 -2.52 4.29
C ASN A 219 -13.07 -1.92 3.00
N HIS A 220 -14.07 -2.54 2.36
CA HIS A 220 -14.67 -2.04 1.11
C HIS A 220 -16.16 -1.71 1.26
N ILE A 221 -17.02 -2.72 1.43
CA ILE A 221 -18.49 -2.55 1.35
C ILE A 221 -19.05 -1.75 2.54
N CYS A 222 -18.74 -2.14 3.79
CA CYS A 222 -19.29 -1.45 4.96
C CYS A 222 -18.86 0.03 5.03
N PRO A 223 -17.57 0.38 4.79
CA PRO A 223 -17.12 1.77 4.74
C PRO A 223 -17.80 2.63 3.65
N MET A 224 -18.27 2.01 2.56
CA MET A 224 -18.98 2.73 1.49
C MET A 224 -20.32 3.30 1.94
N VAL A 225 -21.00 2.69 2.93
CA VAL A 225 -22.34 3.13 3.35
C VAL A 225 -22.38 4.60 3.83
N PRO A 226 -21.54 5.04 4.79
CA PRO A 226 -21.50 6.45 5.17
C PRO A 226 -21.02 7.38 4.04
N ILE A 227 -20.10 6.92 3.17
CA ILE A 227 -19.66 7.69 2.00
C ILE A 227 -20.82 7.90 1.02
N GLY A 228 -21.57 6.84 0.74
CA GLY A 228 -22.74 6.85 -0.13
C GLY A 228 -23.85 7.76 0.38
N ASN A 229 -24.11 7.76 1.70
CA ASN A 229 -25.08 8.70 2.30
C ASN A 229 -24.67 10.16 2.11
N ALA A 230 -23.42 10.51 2.40
CA ALA A 230 -22.92 11.87 2.22
C ALA A 230 -22.98 12.32 0.75
N LEU A 231 -22.60 11.43 -0.17
CA LEU A 231 -22.70 11.70 -1.61
C LEU A 231 -24.16 11.80 -2.08
N SER A 232 -25.08 11.00 -1.51
CA SER A 232 -26.50 11.05 -1.86
C SER A 232 -27.10 12.41 -1.54
N GLU A 233 -26.75 12.98 -0.38
CA GLU A 233 -27.14 14.34 -0.01
C GLU A 233 -26.60 15.38 -1.01
N LEU A 234 -25.31 15.31 -1.36
CA LEU A 234 -24.68 16.25 -2.30
C LEU A 234 -25.25 16.16 -3.72
N HIS A 235 -25.62 14.96 -4.17
CA HIS A 235 -26.17 14.72 -5.49
C HIS A 235 -27.69 14.86 -5.58
N GLY A 236 -28.39 14.95 -4.44
CA GLY A 236 -29.84 14.84 -4.38
C GLY A 236 -30.36 13.46 -4.82
N ALA A 237 -29.62 12.39 -4.50
CA ALA A 237 -29.96 11.01 -4.85
C ALA A 237 -30.83 10.34 -3.78
N ASP A 238 -31.58 9.31 -4.15
CA ASP A 238 -32.26 8.43 -3.18
C ASP A 238 -31.23 7.59 -2.41
N ALA A 239 -31.01 7.95 -1.14
CA ALA A 239 -30.02 7.29 -0.29
C ALA A 239 -30.32 5.80 -0.05
N GLU A 240 -31.59 5.38 -0.02
CA GLU A 240 -31.97 3.97 0.12
C GLU A 240 -31.45 3.16 -1.08
N ILE A 241 -31.69 3.67 -2.29
CA ILE A 241 -31.23 3.05 -3.53
C ILE A 241 -29.71 2.95 -3.57
N VAL A 242 -29.01 4.02 -3.18
CA VAL A 242 -27.53 4.03 -3.14
C VAL A 242 -27.00 3.00 -2.15
N ARG A 243 -27.54 2.92 -0.92
CA ARG A 243 -27.10 1.95 0.08
C ARG A 243 -27.36 0.50 -0.35
N ILE A 244 -28.53 0.21 -0.92
CA ILE A 244 -28.83 -1.11 -1.47
C ILE A 244 -27.85 -1.46 -2.61
N ALA A 245 -27.57 -0.51 -3.51
CA ALA A 245 -26.64 -0.73 -4.59
C ALA A 245 -25.20 -0.97 -4.09
N ILE A 246 -24.76 -0.25 -3.05
CA ILE A 246 -23.49 -0.47 -2.35
C ILE A 246 -23.41 -1.89 -1.79
N LEU A 247 -24.44 -2.35 -1.09
CA LEU A 247 -24.46 -3.71 -0.53
C LEU A 247 -24.31 -4.79 -1.60
N LEU A 248 -24.92 -4.58 -2.78
CA LEU A 248 -25.06 -5.65 -3.77
C LEU A 248 -24.07 -5.60 -4.93
N HIS A 249 -23.32 -4.51 -5.14
CA HIS A 249 -22.55 -4.31 -6.38
C HIS A 249 -21.52 -5.41 -6.69
N ASP A 250 -20.82 -5.90 -5.65
CA ASP A 250 -19.79 -6.92 -5.76
C ASP A 250 -20.25 -8.33 -5.38
N LEU A 251 -21.50 -8.48 -4.89
CA LEU A 251 -22.00 -9.73 -4.32
C LEU A 251 -21.84 -10.93 -5.27
N ALA A 252 -22.11 -10.75 -6.56
CA ALA A 252 -21.99 -11.83 -7.53
C ALA A 252 -20.55 -12.35 -7.68
N GLY A 253 -19.54 -11.48 -7.58
CA GLY A 253 -18.13 -11.86 -7.63
C GLY A 253 -17.63 -12.45 -6.31
N ILE A 254 -18.24 -12.06 -5.18
CA ILE A 254 -17.98 -12.63 -3.85
C ILE A 254 -18.57 -14.05 -3.74
N GLU A 255 -19.79 -14.26 -4.22
CA GLU A 255 -20.46 -15.57 -4.23
C GLU A 255 -19.78 -16.55 -5.21
N ASP A 256 -19.24 -16.05 -6.33
CA ASP A 256 -18.65 -16.86 -7.40
C ASP A 256 -17.55 -16.09 -8.15
N TYR A 257 -16.29 -16.44 -7.88
CA TYR A 257 -15.13 -15.77 -8.47
C TYR A 257 -15.07 -15.85 -9.99
N SER A 258 -15.70 -16.85 -10.62
CA SER A 258 -15.74 -16.93 -12.10
C SER A 258 -16.45 -15.73 -12.73
N LYS A 259 -17.29 -15.03 -11.96
CA LYS A 259 -18.03 -13.83 -12.37
C LYS A 259 -17.26 -12.53 -12.12
N ALA A 260 -16.09 -12.57 -11.47
CA ALA A 260 -15.35 -11.37 -11.07
C ALA A 260 -14.99 -10.45 -12.25
N ALA A 261 -14.66 -11.02 -13.41
CA ALA A 261 -14.32 -10.26 -14.62
C ALA A 261 -15.46 -9.35 -15.09
N ASP A 262 -16.70 -9.82 -14.94
CA ASP A 262 -17.93 -9.17 -15.38
C ASP A 262 -18.92 -8.94 -14.22
N HIS A 263 -18.40 -8.73 -13.00
CA HIS A 263 -19.21 -8.64 -11.77
C HIS A 263 -20.31 -7.57 -11.85
N HIS A 264 -20.06 -6.44 -12.51
CA HIS A 264 -21.09 -5.41 -12.78
C HIS A 264 -22.34 -5.95 -13.51
N ILE A 265 -22.20 -6.87 -14.47
CA ILE A 265 -23.32 -7.46 -15.23
C ILE A 265 -24.03 -8.49 -14.35
N HIS A 266 -23.27 -9.43 -13.77
CA HIS A 266 -23.84 -10.49 -12.95
C HIS A 266 -24.42 -9.96 -11.62
N GLY A 267 -23.81 -8.93 -11.05
CA GLY A 267 -24.25 -8.22 -9.86
C GLY A 267 -25.56 -7.49 -10.10
N ALA A 268 -25.70 -6.78 -11.24
CA ALA A 268 -26.96 -6.16 -11.62
C ALA A 268 -28.10 -7.18 -11.76
N GLN A 269 -27.84 -8.33 -12.39
CA GLN A 269 -28.80 -9.43 -12.51
C GLN A 269 -29.16 -10.02 -11.13
N ARG A 270 -28.14 -10.26 -10.29
CA ARG A 270 -28.30 -10.83 -8.95
C ARG A 270 -29.11 -9.90 -8.04
N ALA A 271 -28.85 -8.59 -8.09
CA ALA A 271 -29.59 -7.59 -7.34
C ALA A 271 -31.05 -7.52 -7.80
N LYS A 272 -31.30 -7.50 -9.10
CA LYS A 272 -32.66 -7.49 -9.65
C LYS A 272 -33.49 -8.68 -9.16
N HIS A 273 -32.91 -9.87 -9.15
CA HIS A 273 -33.57 -11.08 -8.63
C HIS A 273 -33.92 -10.96 -7.14
N LEU A 274 -32.93 -10.62 -6.29
CA LEU A 274 -33.12 -10.50 -4.85
C LEU A 274 -34.18 -9.47 -4.48
N LEU A 275 -34.17 -8.32 -5.16
CA LEU A 275 -35.11 -7.23 -4.89
C LEU A 275 -36.53 -7.57 -5.37
N GLN A 276 -36.68 -8.26 -6.49
CA GLN A 276 -37.98 -8.74 -6.97
C GLN A 276 -38.58 -9.80 -6.02
N GLU A 277 -37.76 -10.74 -5.53
CA GLU A 277 -38.21 -11.74 -4.55
C GLU A 277 -38.64 -11.09 -3.23
N ALA A 278 -37.97 -10.01 -2.83
CA ALA A 278 -38.32 -9.24 -1.64
C ALA A 278 -39.53 -8.30 -1.85
N GLY A 279 -40.10 -8.23 -3.06
CA GLY A 279 -41.21 -7.34 -3.38
C GLY A 279 -40.85 -5.85 -3.40
N TYR A 280 -39.58 -5.50 -3.62
CA TYR A 280 -39.14 -4.12 -3.76
C TYR A 280 -39.72 -3.49 -5.05
N PRO A 281 -40.08 -2.19 -5.06
CA PRO A 281 -40.71 -1.56 -6.23
C PRO A 281 -39.89 -1.76 -7.51
N SER A 282 -40.57 -2.05 -8.62
CA SER A 282 -39.90 -2.42 -9.88
C SER A 282 -39.03 -1.31 -10.45
N ASP A 283 -39.50 -0.07 -10.35
CA ASP A 283 -38.77 1.13 -10.78
C ASP A 283 -37.49 1.34 -9.97
N LYS A 284 -37.56 1.22 -8.63
CA LYS A 284 -36.38 1.27 -7.76
C LYS A 284 -35.44 0.09 -8.00
N THR A 285 -35.97 -1.11 -8.22
CA THR A 285 -35.18 -2.30 -8.53
C THR A 285 -34.37 -2.12 -9.82
N ASP A 286 -35.00 -1.61 -10.87
CA ASP A 286 -34.32 -1.35 -12.13
C ASP A 286 -33.24 -0.27 -11.97
N LEU A 287 -33.48 0.75 -11.13
CA LEU A 287 -32.49 1.78 -10.82
C LEU A 287 -31.29 1.22 -10.04
N VAL A 288 -31.49 0.38 -9.02
CA VAL A 288 -30.39 -0.31 -8.31
C VAL A 288 -29.55 -1.13 -9.29
N ALA A 289 -30.20 -1.95 -10.13
CA ALA A 289 -29.52 -2.78 -11.10
C ALA A 289 -28.71 -1.93 -12.10
N ARG A 290 -29.25 -0.77 -12.51
CA ARG A 290 -28.54 0.18 -13.39
C ARG A 290 -27.32 0.80 -12.71
N CYS A 291 -27.43 1.19 -11.44
CA CYS A 291 -26.29 1.67 -10.66
C CYS A 291 -25.16 0.64 -10.67
N ILE A 292 -25.47 -0.61 -10.33
CA ILE A 292 -24.49 -1.70 -10.29
C ILE A 292 -23.91 -1.98 -11.68
N LEU A 293 -24.70 -1.92 -12.75
CA LEU A 293 -24.20 -2.14 -14.10
C LEU A 293 -23.17 -1.06 -14.52
N HIS A 294 -23.39 0.19 -14.10
CA HIS A 294 -22.62 1.35 -14.59
C HIS A 294 -21.52 1.84 -13.63
N HIS A 295 -21.34 1.24 -12.46
CA HIS A 295 -20.39 1.74 -11.45
C HIS A 295 -18.91 1.56 -11.84
N ARG A 296 -18.59 0.52 -12.62
CA ARG A 296 -17.22 0.02 -12.81
C ARG A 296 -16.30 1.02 -13.54
N GLY A 297 -15.10 1.25 -12.99
CA GLY A 297 -14.12 2.19 -13.58
C GLY A 297 -13.38 1.69 -14.83
N SER A 298 -13.23 0.37 -15.00
CA SER A 298 -12.59 -0.20 -16.19
C SER A 298 -13.54 -0.38 -17.38
N VAL A 299 -14.84 -0.12 -17.20
CA VAL A 299 -15.86 -0.11 -18.26
C VAL A 299 -16.65 1.18 -18.10
N ILE A 300 -16.23 2.23 -18.79
CA ILE A 300 -16.84 3.56 -18.62
C ILE A 300 -18.19 3.59 -19.36
N LEU A 301 -19.25 3.51 -18.59
CA LEU A 301 -20.62 3.73 -19.04
C LEU A 301 -21.15 5.10 -18.54
N PRO A 302 -21.99 5.79 -19.34
CA PRO A 302 -22.66 7.01 -18.91
C PRO A 302 -23.48 6.78 -17.63
N LYS A 303 -23.45 7.75 -16.71
CA LYS A 303 -24.21 7.72 -15.44
C LYS A 303 -25.21 8.86 -15.48
N GLU A 304 -26.46 8.54 -15.77
CA GLU A 304 -27.47 9.56 -16.05
C GLU A 304 -28.17 10.00 -14.77
N THR A 305 -28.36 9.12 -13.79
CA THR A 305 -28.99 9.47 -12.52
C THR A 305 -27.98 9.87 -11.42
N PRO A 306 -28.45 10.62 -10.41
CA PRO A 306 -27.69 10.84 -9.17
C PRO A 306 -27.19 9.55 -8.52
N GLU A 307 -28.01 8.51 -8.44
CA GLU A 307 -27.68 7.25 -7.74
C GLU A 307 -26.53 6.49 -8.42
N GLU A 308 -26.50 6.47 -9.76
CA GLU A 308 -25.41 5.86 -10.52
C GLU A 308 -24.07 6.56 -10.26
N ARG A 309 -24.11 7.89 -10.12
CA ARG A 309 -22.93 8.70 -9.76
C ARG A 309 -22.51 8.41 -8.32
N CYS A 310 -23.44 8.41 -7.37
CA CYS A 310 -23.16 8.13 -5.97
C CYS A 310 -22.51 6.76 -5.76
N LEU A 311 -23.00 5.69 -6.40
CA LEU A 311 -22.37 4.37 -6.28
C LEU A 311 -20.96 4.36 -6.85
N ALA A 312 -20.76 4.91 -8.05
CA ALA A 312 -19.46 4.94 -8.69
C ALA A 312 -18.45 5.78 -7.90
N ASP A 313 -18.90 6.92 -7.37
CA ASP A 313 -18.11 7.81 -6.53
C ASP A 313 -17.76 7.15 -5.20
N ALA A 314 -18.72 6.51 -4.52
CA ALA A 314 -18.48 5.80 -3.27
C ALA A 314 -17.48 4.65 -3.45
N ASP A 315 -17.61 3.88 -4.53
CA ASP A 315 -16.66 2.82 -4.90
C ASP A 315 -15.26 3.39 -5.17
N ALA A 316 -15.15 4.52 -5.88
CA ALA A 316 -13.86 5.20 -6.10
C ALA A 316 -13.20 5.64 -4.78
N VAL A 317 -13.97 6.29 -3.92
CA VAL A 317 -13.49 6.85 -2.65
C VAL A 317 -13.07 5.75 -1.68
N ALA A 318 -13.80 4.64 -1.63
CA ALA A 318 -13.45 3.50 -0.78
C ALA A 318 -12.07 2.94 -1.16
N HIS A 319 -11.77 2.80 -2.46
CA HIS A 319 -10.44 2.39 -2.92
C HIS A 319 -9.34 3.39 -2.55
N MET A 320 -9.58 4.70 -2.74
CA MET A 320 -8.60 5.74 -2.38
C MET A 320 -8.34 5.79 -0.86
N SER A 321 -9.36 5.48 -0.07
CA SER A 321 -9.30 5.50 1.39
C SER A 321 -8.70 4.24 2.00
N ASP A 322 -8.45 3.20 1.19
CA ASP A 322 -7.86 1.94 1.64
C ASP A 322 -6.72 1.45 0.74
N LEU A 323 -5.67 2.27 0.67
CA LEU A 323 -4.40 1.88 0.04
C LEU A 323 -3.84 0.53 0.53
N PRO A 324 -3.92 0.16 1.84
CA PRO A 324 -3.49 -1.14 2.31
C PRO A 324 -4.05 -2.30 1.48
N SER A 325 -5.37 -2.33 1.23
CA SER A 325 -5.97 -3.40 0.42
C SER A 325 -5.56 -3.36 -1.04
N LEU A 326 -5.36 -2.17 -1.62
CA LEU A 326 -4.88 -2.06 -3.00
C LEU A 326 -3.45 -2.59 -3.16
N PHE A 327 -2.56 -2.27 -2.24
CA PHE A 327 -1.20 -2.79 -2.27
C PHE A 327 -1.13 -4.27 -1.90
N PHE A 328 -1.93 -4.74 -0.94
CA PHE A 328 -2.06 -6.16 -0.64
C PHE A 328 -2.56 -6.95 -1.87
N MET A 329 -3.53 -6.40 -2.60
CA MET A 329 -4.00 -6.99 -3.86
C MET A 329 -2.89 -7.04 -4.91
N ALA A 330 -2.07 -5.99 -5.01
CA ALA A 330 -0.99 -5.90 -5.97
C ALA A 330 0.15 -6.88 -5.68
N TYR A 331 0.64 -6.91 -4.43
CA TYR A 331 1.85 -7.63 -4.06
C TYR A 331 1.59 -9.08 -3.65
N GLU A 332 0.55 -9.33 -2.84
CA GLU A 332 0.26 -10.67 -2.33
C GLU A 332 -0.68 -11.44 -3.27
N LYS A 333 -1.84 -10.87 -3.61
CA LYS A 333 -2.84 -11.60 -4.42
C LYS A 333 -2.48 -11.71 -5.89
N LYS A 334 -1.76 -10.74 -6.45
CA LYS A 334 -1.34 -10.74 -7.85
C LYS A 334 0.14 -11.10 -8.05
N GLY A 335 0.94 -11.13 -6.98
CA GLY A 335 2.36 -11.45 -7.06
C GLY A 335 3.16 -10.46 -7.93
N LEU A 336 2.73 -9.20 -8.01
CA LEU A 336 3.45 -8.19 -8.79
C LEU A 336 4.72 -7.77 -8.04
N GLY A 337 5.82 -7.55 -8.77
CA GLY A 337 7.01 -6.92 -8.19
C GLY A 337 6.76 -5.46 -7.82
N PHE A 338 7.68 -4.86 -7.05
CA PHE A 338 7.53 -3.52 -6.47
C PHE A 338 7.05 -2.46 -7.47
N GLU A 339 7.76 -2.29 -8.59
CA GLU A 339 7.41 -1.30 -9.62
C GLU A 339 6.07 -1.58 -10.31
N ASP A 340 5.80 -2.84 -10.63
CA ASP A 340 4.58 -3.21 -11.34
C ASP A 340 3.35 -3.12 -10.42
N GLY A 341 3.50 -3.45 -9.15
CA GLY A 341 2.46 -3.23 -8.14
C GLY A 341 2.19 -1.76 -7.89
N LYS A 342 3.23 -0.92 -7.73
CA LYS A 342 3.09 0.54 -7.62
C LYS A 342 2.38 1.14 -8.85
N LYS A 343 2.77 0.73 -10.06
CA LYS A 343 2.09 1.13 -11.31
C LYS A 343 0.66 0.63 -11.37
N TRP A 344 0.38 -0.57 -10.88
CA TRP A 344 -0.96 -1.13 -10.86
C TRP A 344 -1.88 -0.33 -9.93
N VAL A 345 -1.43 -0.02 -8.70
CA VAL A 345 -2.16 0.82 -7.74
C VAL A 345 -2.41 2.21 -8.34
N LYS A 346 -1.38 2.84 -8.91
CA LYS A 346 -1.51 4.14 -9.60
C LYS A 346 -2.56 4.10 -10.72
N LYS A 347 -2.54 3.07 -11.56
CA LYS A 347 -3.55 2.91 -12.64
C LYS A 347 -4.95 2.67 -12.08
N LYS A 348 -5.08 1.96 -10.95
CA LYS A 348 -6.37 1.76 -10.28
C LYS A 348 -6.93 3.08 -9.77
N ILE A 349 -6.15 3.85 -9.00
CA ILE A 349 -6.52 5.19 -8.50
C ILE A 349 -6.84 6.15 -9.64
N LEU A 350 -6.06 6.14 -10.74
CA LEU A 350 -6.34 6.97 -11.92
C LEU A 350 -7.69 6.64 -12.57
N ARG A 351 -8.03 5.36 -12.72
CA ARG A 351 -9.34 4.95 -13.26
C ARG A 351 -10.48 5.35 -12.33
N ASP A 352 -10.28 5.19 -11.02
CA ASP A 352 -11.26 5.59 -10.01
C ASP A 352 -11.47 7.11 -10.02
N TRP A 353 -10.41 7.91 -10.15
CA TRP A 353 -10.53 9.35 -10.33
C TRP A 353 -11.25 9.73 -11.63
N GLN A 354 -10.96 9.04 -12.73
CA GLN A 354 -11.58 9.30 -14.04
C GLN A 354 -13.08 8.99 -14.07
N LYS A 355 -13.55 7.98 -13.34
CA LYS A 355 -14.99 7.66 -13.28
C LYS A 355 -15.77 8.58 -12.33
N MET A 356 -15.08 9.28 -11.41
CA MET A 356 -15.74 10.13 -10.41
C MET A 356 -16.46 11.33 -11.03
N SER A 357 -17.58 11.72 -10.42
CA SER A 357 -18.28 12.96 -10.70
C SER A 357 -17.47 14.19 -10.29
N GLU A 358 -17.85 15.36 -10.82
CA GLU A 358 -17.21 16.63 -10.46
C GLU A 358 -17.39 16.96 -8.98
N ILE A 359 -18.59 16.69 -8.42
CA ILE A 359 -18.89 16.90 -6.99
C ILE A 359 -17.92 16.07 -6.13
N ALA A 360 -17.79 14.78 -6.41
CA ALA A 360 -16.89 13.93 -5.65
C ALA A 360 -15.42 14.34 -5.83
N ARG A 361 -14.98 14.72 -7.05
CA ARG A 361 -13.61 15.22 -7.24
C ARG A 361 -13.33 16.48 -6.43
N GLN A 362 -14.28 17.39 -6.31
CA GLN A 362 -14.12 18.58 -5.47
C GLN A 362 -13.96 18.19 -3.99
N SER A 363 -14.75 17.23 -3.51
CA SER A 363 -14.67 16.76 -2.11
C SER A 363 -13.40 15.99 -1.78
N TYR A 364 -12.81 15.26 -2.74
CA TYR A 364 -11.72 14.30 -2.49
C TYR A 364 -10.40 14.64 -3.19
N CYS A 365 -10.27 15.82 -3.81
CA CYS A 365 -9.04 16.23 -4.52
C CYS A 365 -7.78 16.19 -3.66
N ASN A 366 -7.84 16.69 -2.43
CA ASN A 366 -6.67 16.69 -1.52
C ASN A 366 -6.18 15.27 -1.21
N GLN A 367 -7.10 14.32 -1.01
CA GLN A 367 -6.75 12.92 -0.78
C GLN A 367 -6.12 12.30 -2.04
N TYR A 368 -6.73 12.53 -3.20
CA TYR A 368 -6.18 12.08 -4.48
C TYR A 368 -4.77 12.62 -4.72
N ASP A 369 -4.56 13.92 -4.54
CA ASP A 369 -3.26 14.56 -4.76
C ASP A 369 -2.19 14.03 -3.81
N ALA A 370 -2.52 13.81 -2.53
CA ALA A 370 -1.62 13.20 -1.56
C ALA A 370 -1.19 11.79 -1.97
N ILE A 371 -2.15 10.94 -2.40
CA ILE A 371 -1.87 9.58 -2.89
C ILE A 371 -1.01 9.61 -4.15
N MET A 372 -1.34 10.50 -5.10
CA MET A 372 -0.63 10.57 -6.37
C MET A 372 0.79 11.09 -6.21
N HIS A 373 1.05 12.00 -5.26
CA HIS A 373 2.41 12.44 -4.94
C HIS A 373 3.31 11.26 -4.55
N ILE A 374 2.79 10.36 -3.70
CA ILE A 374 3.49 9.16 -3.22
C ILE A 374 3.72 8.12 -4.33
N LEU A 375 2.81 8.05 -5.30
CA LEU A 375 2.91 7.10 -6.42
C LEU A 375 3.73 7.65 -7.61
N VAL A 376 4.27 8.87 -7.51
CA VAL A 376 5.10 9.53 -8.53
C VAL A 376 6.55 9.68 -8.07
N SER A 377 6.77 9.98 -6.78
CA SER A 377 8.08 9.82 -6.12
C SER A 377 8.53 8.38 -6.23
#